data_AF-A0A3D4IGG7-F1
#
_entry.id   AF-A0A3D4IGG7-F1
#
_cell.length_a   1.000
_cell.length_b   1.000
_cell.length_c   1.000
_cell.angle_alpha   90.00
_cell.angle_beta   90.00
_cell.angle_gamma   90.00
#
_symmetry.space_group_name_H-M   'P 1'
#
loop_
_entity.id
_entity.type
_entity.pdbx_description
1 polymer ?
#
loop_
_entity_poly.entity_id
_entity_poly.type
_entity_poly.pdbx_seq_one_letter_code
_entity_poly.pdbx_strand_id
1 'polypeptide(L)'
;MKKLFALIFFLPTFAFTQPVVDGQGGDPCYKVQGSFSGSNGTFGDWGVKEVQACTQNQTLYVFVKGAVNPTNYHDILVFINASDKTGIPAGTAGEIPAGNDGLSPFHQYAFPITNPIETDYGVRLTADAANLKGYVSHINYTGTPSNLDVYLGEVTYGGASVTYSEITFAHVQAASMSTATGGFEFSIPYSKIGAGAGAQFQLYAVYGNEQGQYAIAPGIIQTPLFSGTA
;
A
#
# COMPACT_ATOMS: atom_id res chain seq x y z
N MET A 1 -63.56 -10.04 -9.42
CA MET A 1 -62.57 -9.26 -8.63
C MET A 1 -61.32 -10.12 -8.45
N LYS A 2 -60.23 -9.85 -9.19
CA LYS A 2 -58.95 -10.58 -9.04
C LYS A 2 -58.09 -9.82 -8.03
N LYS A 3 -57.83 -10.43 -6.86
CA LYS A 3 -56.92 -9.89 -5.85
C LYS A 3 -55.49 -10.27 -6.26
N LEU A 4 -54.68 -9.28 -6.59
CA LEU A 4 -53.25 -9.45 -6.83
C LEU A 4 -52.55 -9.39 -5.46
N PHE A 5 -51.97 -10.51 -5.01
CA PHE A 5 -51.12 -10.56 -3.82
C PHE A 5 -49.70 -10.16 -4.25
N ALA A 6 -49.25 -8.97 -3.84
CA ALA A 6 -47.85 -8.56 -3.99
C ALA A 6 -47.03 -9.23 -2.87
N LEU A 7 -46.23 -10.22 -3.23
CA LEU A 7 -45.26 -10.85 -2.34
C LEU A 7 -44.01 -9.97 -2.30
N ILE A 8 -43.85 -9.16 -1.25
CA ILE A 8 -42.64 -8.37 -1.01
C ILE A 8 -41.57 -9.32 -0.48
N PHE A 9 -40.62 -9.71 -1.34
CA PHE A 9 -39.40 -10.36 -0.90
C PHE A 9 -38.48 -9.31 -0.27
N PHE A 10 -38.36 -9.35 1.07
CA PHE A 10 -37.25 -8.71 1.76
C PHE A 10 -36.00 -9.56 1.48
N LEU A 11 -35.21 -9.16 0.47
CA LEU A 11 -33.86 -9.68 0.34
C LEU A 11 -33.05 -9.11 1.51
N PRO A 12 -32.40 -9.95 2.33
CA PRO A 12 -31.48 -9.47 3.34
C PRO A 12 -30.33 -8.76 2.62
N THR A 13 -30.24 -7.44 2.78
CA THR A 13 -29.04 -6.69 2.40
C THR A 13 -27.95 -7.10 3.38
N PHE A 14 -27.07 -8.01 2.96
CA PHE A 14 -25.83 -8.25 3.70
C PHE A 14 -25.00 -6.98 3.58
N ALA A 15 -25.06 -6.12 4.60
CA ALA A 15 -24.14 -5.01 4.74
C ALA A 15 -22.79 -5.61 5.11
N PHE A 16 -21.95 -5.85 4.10
CA PHE A 16 -20.55 -6.15 4.36
C PHE A 16 -19.94 -4.91 5.01
N THR A 17 -19.52 -5.05 6.27
CA THR A 17 -18.77 -4.02 6.97
C THR A 17 -17.50 -3.74 6.18
N GLN A 18 -17.17 -2.45 6.01
CA GLN A 18 -15.91 -2.07 5.35
C GLN A 18 -14.74 -2.47 6.24
N PRO A 19 -13.57 -2.82 5.66
CA PRO A 19 -12.38 -3.13 6.42
C PRO A 19 -11.99 -1.94 7.28
N VAL A 20 -11.59 -2.21 8.52
CA VAL A 20 -11.07 -1.20 9.44
C VAL A 20 -9.58 -1.07 9.20
N VAL A 21 -9.13 0.12 8.79
CA VAL A 21 -7.71 0.43 8.64
C VAL A 21 -7.12 0.71 10.02
N ASP A 22 -6.40 -0.24 10.62
CA ASP A 22 -5.89 -0.15 11.99
C ASP A 22 -4.44 -0.68 12.17
N GLY A 23 -3.79 -1.04 11.07
CA GLY A 23 -2.43 -1.58 11.03
C GLY A 23 -2.32 -3.05 11.45
N GLN A 24 -3.44 -3.76 11.68
CA GLN A 24 -3.44 -5.17 12.10
C GLN A 24 -3.77 -6.14 10.95
N GLY A 25 -4.46 -5.68 9.90
CA GLY A 25 -4.87 -6.53 8.78
C GLY A 25 -5.73 -7.73 9.18
N GLY A 26 -6.53 -7.58 10.24
CA GLY A 26 -7.37 -8.64 10.80
C GLY A 26 -8.68 -8.86 10.05
N ASP A 27 -9.01 -8.00 9.09
CA ASP A 27 -10.30 -8.07 8.39
C ASP A 27 -10.38 -9.30 7.45
N PRO A 28 -11.49 -10.07 7.47
CA PRO A 28 -11.68 -11.24 6.61
C PRO A 28 -11.57 -10.98 5.11
N CYS A 29 -11.76 -9.73 4.64
CA CYS A 29 -11.61 -9.37 3.24
C CYS A 29 -10.18 -9.60 2.74
N TYR A 30 -9.18 -9.38 3.60
CA TYR A 30 -7.77 -9.41 3.24
C TYR A 30 -7.37 -10.81 2.78
N LYS A 31 -6.80 -10.90 1.59
CA LYS A 31 -6.18 -12.11 1.07
C LYS A 31 -4.70 -11.86 0.87
N VAL A 32 -3.89 -12.85 1.23
CA VAL A 32 -2.47 -12.86 0.95
C VAL A 32 -2.28 -12.80 -0.56
N GLN A 33 -1.65 -11.73 -1.03
CA GLN A 33 -1.35 -11.50 -2.44
C GLN A 33 0.09 -11.94 -2.78
N GLY A 34 0.97 -11.94 -1.77
CA GLY A 34 2.25 -12.63 -1.82
C GLY A 34 2.97 -12.54 -0.48
N SER A 35 3.98 -13.38 -0.31
CA SER A 35 4.75 -13.50 0.94
C SER A 35 6.25 -13.58 0.63
N PHE A 36 7.07 -13.10 1.55
CA PHE A 36 8.50 -13.21 1.51
C PHE A 36 8.98 -14.36 2.43
N SER A 37 9.87 -15.21 1.92
CA SER A 37 10.32 -16.43 2.63
C SER A 37 11.85 -16.59 2.75
N GLY A 38 12.64 -15.60 2.36
CA GLY A 38 14.11 -15.64 2.47
C GLY A 38 14.67 -14.98 3.73
N SER A 39 15.97 -14.69 3.74
CA SER A 39 16.66 -13.96 4.84
C SER A 39 17.01 -12.53 4.45
N ASN A 40 16.77 -11.55 5.32
CA ASN A 40 17.16 -10.15 5.10
C ASN A 40 18.58 -9.83 5.55
N GLY A 41 19.56 -10.35 4.78
CA GLY A 41 20.98 -10.20 5.10
C GLY A 41 21.43 -8.75 5.29
N THR A 42 20.86 -7.81 4.54
CA THR A 42 21.20 -6.37 4.63
C THR A 42 20.46 -5.65 5.75
N PHE A 43 19.19 -5.99 6.02
CA PHE A 43 18.35 -5.30 7.00
C PHE A 43 18.01 -6.14 8.25
N GLY A 44 18.70 -7.23 8.52
CA GLY A 44 18.47 -8.07 9.71
C GLY A 44 17.11 -8.75 9.71
N ASP A 45 16.32 -8.60 10.78
CA ASP A 45 14.94 -9.10 10.86
C ASP A 45 13.93 -7.95 10.72
N TRP A 46 14.23 -7.01 9.82
CA TRP A 46 13.33 -5.93 9.41
C TRP A 46 12.91 -6.12 7.96
N GLY A 47 11.76 -5.55 7.59
CA GLY A 47 11.26 -5.54 6.23
C GLY A 47 9.82 -6.01 6.08
N VAL A 48 9.46 -6.27 4.84
CA VAL A 48 8.13 -6.74 4.44
C VAL A 48 8.09 -8.27 4.49
N LYS A 49 7.13 -8.83 5.23
CA LYS A 49 6.88 -10.27 5.31
C LYS A 49 5.81 -10.70 4.33
N GLU A 50 4.74 -9.92 4.20
CA GLU A 50 3.57 -10.28 3.42
C GLU A 50 2.84 -9.04 2.94
N VAL A 51 2.29 -9.10 1.72
CA VAL A 51 1.31 -8.14 1.23
C VAL A 51 -0.04 -8.83 1.19
N GLN A 52 -1.00 -8.26 1.88
CA GLN A 52 -2.39 -8.63 1.81
C GLN A 52 -3.18 -7.48 1.17
N ALA A 53 -4.20 -7.81 0.40
CA ALA A 53 -5.08 -6.80 -0.17
C ALA A 53 -6.49 -7.34 -0.38
N CYS A 54 -7.42 -6.41 -0.45
CA CYS A 54 -8.79 -6.66 -0.87
C CYS A 54 -9.33 -5.40 -1.56
N THR A 55 -10.46 -5.52 -2.25
CA THR A 55 -11.18 -4.35 -2.75
C THR A 55 -12.64 -4.42 -2.36
N GLN A 56 -13.21 -3.31 -1.91
CA GLN A 56 -14.61 -3.22 -1.52
C GLN A 56 -15.10 -1.80 -1.78
N ASN A 57 -16.31 -1.65 -2.33
CA ASN A 57 -16.92 -0.34 -2.61
C ASN A 57 -16.04 0.64 -3.42
N GLN A 58 -15.31 0.14 -4.44
CA GLN A 58 -14.35 0.93 -5.22
C GLN A 58 -13.23 1.56 -4.38
N THR A 59 -12.83 0.87 -3.32
CA THR A 59 -11.67 1.19 -2.50
C THR A 59 -10.74 -0.01 -2.50
N LEU A 60 -9.46 0.25 -2.77
CA LEU A 60 -8.38 -0.72 -2.60
C LEU A 60 -7.87 -0.62 -1.17
N TYR A 61 -7.83 -1.76 -0.48
CA TYR A 61 -7.29 -1.89 0.87
C TYR A 61 -6.00 -2.70 0.77
N VAL A 62 -4.91 -2.17 1.33
CA VAL A 62 -3.60 -2.81 1.31
C VAL A 62 -3.07 -2.88 2.73
N PHE A 63 -2.62 -4.07 3.12
CA PHE A 63 -1.92 -4.32 4.37
C PHE A 63 -0.56 -4.95 4.08
N VAL A 64 0.49 -4.25 4.46
CA VAL A 64 1.87 -4.71 4.38
C VAL A 64 2.29 -5.17 5.78
N LYS A 65 2.20 -6.48 6.02
CA LYS A 65 2.69 -7.10 7.25
C LYS A 65 4.21 -7.10 7.24
N GLY A 66 4.81 -6.61 8.30
CA GLY A 66 6.25 -6.49 8.39
C GLY A 66 6.68 -5.67 9.60
N ALA A 67 7.96 -5.31 9.63
CA ALA A 67 8.53 -4.47 10.64
C ALA A 67 9.44 -3.44 10.01
N VAL A 68 9.31 -2.18 10.40
CA VAL A 68 10.20 -1.11 9.93
C VAL A 68 11.19 -0.79 11.02
N ASN A 69 12.50 -0.88 10.76
CA ASN A 69 13.49 -0.38 11.70
C ASN A 69 13.25 1.12 11.93
N PRO A 70 12.90 1.55 13.15
CA PRO A 70 12.48 2.91 13.36
C PRO A 70 13.66 3.87 13.49
N THR A 71 14.89 3.39 13.71
CA THR A 71 16.04 4.26 14.08
C THR A 71 16.75 4.92 12.90
N ASN A 72 16.42 4.53 11.66
CA ASN A 72 17.24 4.84 10.48
C ASN A 72 16.43 5.41 9.30
N TYR A 73 15.25 5.98 9.54
CA TYR A 73 14.36 6.46 8.47
C TYR A 73 14.13 5.42 7.36
N HIS A 74 13.94 4.17 7.77
CA HIS A 74 13.65 3.10 6.81
C HIS A 74 12.21 3.22 6.29
N ASP A 75 12.01 2.64 5.11
CA ASP A 75 10.79 2.84 4.33
C ASP A 75 10.10 1.53 3.98
N ILE A 76 8.78 1.60 3.94
CA ILE A 76 7.96 0.69 3.15
C ILE A 76 7.42 1.48 1.96
N LEU A 77 7.69 1.00 0.76
CA LEU A 77 7.11 1.50 -0.47
C LEU A 77 6.14 0.46 -1.02
N VAL A 78 5.01 0.91 -1.55
CA VAL A 78 4.04 0.07 -2.25
C VAL A 78 3.75 0.71 -3.60
N PHE A 79 4.07 -0.02 -4.66
CA PHE A 79 3.74 0.32 -6.02
C PHE A 79 2.49 -0.44 -6.47
N ILE A 80 1.64 0.25 -7.21
CA ILE A 80 0.32 -0.23 -7.62
C ILE A 80 0.25 -0.13 -9.14
N ASN A 81 -0.12 -1.25 -9.76
CA ASN A 81 -0.55 -1.37 -11.14
C ASN A 81 -2.07 -1.57 -11.15
N ALA A 82 -2.80 -0.73 -11.87
CA ALA A 82 -4.21 -0.89 -12.17
C ALA A 82 -4.38 -1.26 -13.64
N SER A 83 -5.07 -2.36 -13.93
CA SER A 83 -5.14 -2.96 -15.27
C SER A 83 -5.75 -2.08 -16.38
N ASP A 84 -6.40 -0.97 -16.00
CA ASP A 84 -7.01 0.00 -16.92
C ASP A 84 -6.25 1.34 -16.96
N LYS A 85 -5.01 1.34 -16.49
CA LYS A 85 -4.09 2.46 -16.51
C LYS A 85 -2.85 2.19 -17.33
N THR A 86 -2.12 3.27 -17.55
CA THR A 86 -0.84 3.27 -18.24
C THR A 86 0.08 4.19 -17.48
N GLY A 87 1.07 3.58 -16.83
CA GLY A 87 2.05 4.24 -15.99
C GLY A 87 3.46 4.04 -16.53
N ILE A 88 4.43 3.92 -15.63
CA ILE A 88 5.82 3.60 -15.99
C ILE A 88 5.91 2.08 -16.29
N PRO A 89 6.35 1.68 -17.49
CA PRO A 89 6.43 0.26 -17.85
C PRO A 89 7.37 -0.54 -16.93
N ALA A 90 7.04 -1.82 -16.72
CA ALA A 90 7.91 -2.75 -16.00
C ALA A 90 9.32 -2.80 -16.62
N GLY A 91 10.35 -2.95 -15.78
CA GLY A 91 11.73 -3.09 -16.23
C GLY A 91 12.37 -1.79 -16.71
N THR A 92 11.65 -0.68 -16.71
CA THR A 92 12.19 0.64 -17.05
C THR A 92 13.19 1.07 -15.97
N ALA A 93 14.47 0.86 -16.23
CA ALA A 93 15.54 1.27 -15.34
C ALA A 93 15.66 2.79 -15.36
N GLY A 94 15.89 3.42 -14.20
CA GLY A 94 16.17 4.86 -14.16
C GLY A 94 14.98 5.74 -13.79
N GLU A 95 13.75 5.25 -13.94
CA GLU A 95 12.63 6.15 -14.25
C GLU A 95 11.54 6.26 -13.20
N ILE A 96 11.63 5.61 -12.04
CA ILE A 96 10.73 5.95 -10.93
C ILE A 96 11.26 7.23 -10.32
N PRO A 97 10.72 8.42 -10.67
CA PRO A 97 11.32 9.66 -10.23
C PRO A 97 11.09 9.76 -8.72
N ALA A 98 12.15 10.13 -8.01
CA ALA A 98 12.03 10.58 -6.64
C ALA A 98 11.08 11.79 -6.56
N GLY A 99 10.47 11.99 -5.39
CA GLY A 99 9.67 13.19 -5.15
C GLY A 99 10.48 14.47 -5.29
N ASN A 100 9.86 15.55 -5.76
CA ASN A 100 10.50 16.87 -5.85
C ASN A 100 10.09 17.84 -4.73
N ASP A 101 9.27 17.39 -3.79
CA ASP A 101 8.97 18.14 -2.57
C ASP A 101 10.02 17.82 -1.51
N GLY A 102 10.77 18.83 -1.04
CA GLY A 102 11.82 18.67 -0.04
C GLY A 102 11.32 18.22 1.34
N LEU A 103 10.01 18.28 1.59
CA LEU A 103 9.38 17.70 2.77
C LEU A 103 8.92 16.26 2.55
N SER A 104 8.87 15.82 1.29
CA SER A 104 8.29 14.54 1.00
C SER A 104 9.31 13.41 1.14
N PRO A 105 8.92 12.31 1.81
CA PRO A 105 9.81 11.19 1.97
C PRO A 105 10.38 10.66 0.64
N PHE A 106 9.63 10.58 -0.48
CA PHE A 106 10.19 10.06 -1.75
C PHE A 106 11.31 10.93 -2.33
N HIS A 107 11.56 12.14 -1.80
CA HIS A 107 12.67 12.99 -2.24
C HIS A 107 14.05 12.36 -2.03
N GLN A 108 14.21 11.55 -0.99
CA GLN A 108 15.53 11.11 -0.55
C GLN A 108 16.15 9.99 -1.39
N TYR A 109 15.43 9.47 -2.37
CA TYR A 109 15.96 8.38 -3.18
C TYR A 109 16.86 8.85 -4.31
N ALA A 110 18.17 8.78 -4.04
CA ALA A 110 19.24 9.02 -5.01
C ALA A 110 19.40 7.91 -6.07
N PHE A 111 18.64 6.80 -5.98
CA PHE A 111 18.81 5.65 -6.85
C PHE A 111 17.54 5.28 -7.62
N PRO A 112 17.68 4.98 -8.93
CA PRO A 112 16.57 4.51 -9.72
C PRO A 112 16.17 3.09 -9.34
N ILE A 113 14.92 2.91 -8.95
CA ILE A 113 14.32 1.59 -8.77
C ILE A 113 13.87 1.08 -10.14
N THR A 114 14.28 -0.15 -10.49
CA THR A 114 13.65 -0.89 -11.58
C THR A 114 12.52 -1.73 -11.02
N ASN A 115 11.27 -1.35 -11.31
CA ASN A 115 10.12 -2.15 -10.86
C ASN A 115 9.89 -3.36 -11.77
N PRO A 116 9.55 -4.53 -11.21
CA PRO A 116 9.20 -5.73 -11.98
C PRO A 116 7.77 -5.68 -12.53
N ILE A 117 6.99 -4.66 -12.15
CA ILE A 117 5.62 -4.42 -12.59
C ILE A 117 5.54 -3.06 -13.26
N GLU A 118 4.54 -2.90 -14.13
CA GLU A 118 4.09 -1.57 -14.52
C GLU A 118 3.64 -0.81 -13.27
N THR A 119 3.91 0.50 -13.21
CA THR A 119 3.70 1.29 -12.00
C THR A 119 2.88 2.53 -12.31
N ASP A 120 1.65 2.56 -11.82
CA ASP A 120 0.71 3.68 -11.99
C ASP A 120 0.70 4.61 -10.79
N TYR A 121 0.94 4.05 -9.60
CA TYR A 121 0.83 4.78 -8.34
C TYR A 121 1.81 4.24 -7.30
N GLY A 122 2.30 5.11 -6.44
CA GLY A 122 3.18 4.77 -5.32
C GLY A 122 2.64 5.32 -4.00
N VAL A 123 2.77 4.53 -2.93
CA VAL A 123 2.49 4.92 -1.54
C VAL A 123 3.72 4.60 -0.70
N ARG A 124 4.09 5.48 0.23
CA ARG A 124 5.22 5.25 1.12
C ARG A 124 4.86 5.55 2.57
N LEU A 125 5.50 4.77 3.44
CA LEU A 125 5.66 5.03 4.86
C LEU A 125 7.16 5.16 5.16
N THR A 126 7.57 6.24 5.82
CA THR A 126 8.93 6.42 6.35
C THR A 126 8.89 6.44 7.85
N ALA A 127 9.66 5.57 8.50
CA ALA A 127 9.67 5.50 9.95
C ALA A 127 10.47 6.61 10.62
N ASP A 128 10.02 7.03 11.81
CA ASP A 128 10.70 7.98 12.69
C ASP A 128 10.59 7.49 14.13
N ALA A 129 11.66 6.84 14.61
CA ALA A 129 11.77 6.39 16.00
C ALA A 129 11.73 7.54 17.00
N ALA A 130 12.31 8.69 16.67
CA ALA A 130 12.48 9.78 17.62
C ALA A 130 11.12 10.30 18.09
N ASN A 131 10.12 10.23 17.20
CA ASN A 131 8.78 10.73 17.45
C ASN A 131 7.70 9.62 17.49
N LEU A 132 8.09 8.34 17.42
CA LEU A 132 7.19 7.18 17.41
C LEU A 132 6.06 7.30 16.37
N LYS A 133 6.43 7.74 15.17
CA LYS A 133 5.51 8.01 14.07
C LYS A 133 6.12 7.63 12.73
N GLY A 134 5.30 7.56 11.70
CA GLY A 134 5.76 7.46 10.32
C GLY A 134 5.21 8.61 9.48
N TYR A 135 5.95 8.97 8.44
CA TYR A 135 5.55 9.96 7.45
C TYR A 135 4.97 9.24 6.24
N VAL A 136 3.81 9.69 5.76
CA VAL A 136 3.14 9.09 4.61
C VAL A 136 3.09 10.05 3.43
N SER A 137 3.28 9.50 2.24
CA SER A 137 3.23 10.24 0.99
C SER A 137 2.78 9.35 -0.16
N HIS A 138 2.47 9.98 -1.28
CA HIS A 138 2.02 9.27 -2.48
C HIS A 138 2.46 9.99 -3.75
N ILE A 139 2.47 9.23 -4.85
CA ILE A 139 2.85 9.72 -6.17
C ILE A 139 2.02 9.02 -7.24
N ASN A 140 1.61 9.79 -8.24
CA ASN A 140 0.88 9.30 -9.40
C ASN A 140 1.81 9.32 -10.62
N TYR A 141 1.98 8.15 -11.24
CA TYR A 141 2.86 7.93 -12.39
C TYR A 141 2.08 7.83 -13.72
N THR A 142 0.76 8.02 -13.69
CA THR A 142 -0.09 8.02 -14.90
C THR A 142 -0.14 9.40 -15.56
N GLY A 143 -0.27 9.42 -16.88
CA GLY A 143 -0.30 10.65 -17.68
C GLY A 143 1.08 11.30 -17.84
N THR A 144 1.13 12.59 -18.18
CA THR A 144 2.40 13.34 -18.10
C THR A 144 2.76 13.45 -16.63
N PRO A 145 3.85 12.84 -16.15
CA PRO A 145 4.20 12.89 -14.73
C PRO A 145 4.45 14.36 -14.35
N SER A 146 3.47 15.01 -13.73
CA SER A 146 3.75 16.18 -12.90
C SER A 146 4.42 15.60 -11.67
N ASN A 147 5.75 15.51 -11.68
CA ASN A 147 6.63 14.83 -10.70
C ASN A 147 6.54 15.38 -9.25
N LEU A 148 5.34 15.59 -8.74
CA LEU A 148 5.08 16.10 -7.41
C LEU A 148 4.45 14.94 -6.64
N ASP A 149 5.32 14.08 -6.13
CA ASP A 149 5.06 13.39 -4.88
C ASP A 149 4.45 14.37 -3.87
N VAL A 150 3.46 13.91 -3.12
CA VAL A 150 2.70 14.71 -2.17
C VAL A 150 2.89 14.12 -0.78
N TYR A 151 3.56 14.88 0.08
CA TYR A 151 3.52 14.63 1.52
C TYR A 151 2.10 14.79 2.05
N LEU A 152 1.59 13.77 2.73
CA LEU A 152 0.22 13.76 3.25
C LEU A 152 0.15 14.06 4.74
N GLY A 153 1.12 13.58 5.52
CA GLY A 153 1.15 13.78 6.96
C GLY A 153 1.82 12.66 7.73
N GLU A 154 1.38 12.49 8.98
CA GLU A 154 2.01 11.60 9.96
C GLU A 154 1.03 10.54 10.43
N VAL A 155 1.53 9.32 10.67
CA VAL A 155 0.82 8.22 11.32
C VAL A 155 1.48 7.87 12.64
N THR A 156 0.74 7.86 13.74
CA THR A 156 1.31 7.43 15.04
C THR A 156 1.43 5.91 15.09
N TYR A 157 2.49 5.41 15.71
CA TYR A 157 2.63 3.98 15.96
C TYR A 157 1.62 3.55 17.02
N GLY A 158 0.77 2.57 16.69
CA GLY A 158 -0.24 2.06 17.62
C GLY A 158 -1.60 1.75 16.97
N GLY A 159 -1.71 1.89 15.65
CA GLY A 159 -2.90 1.49 14.91
C GLY A 159 -4.03 2.52 14.86
N ALA A 160 -3.80 3.73 15.37
CA ALA A 160 -4.73 4.82 15.17
C ALA A 160 -4.74 5.23 13.68
N SER A 161 -5.90 5.15 13.06
CA SER A 161 -6.08 5.55 11.66
C SER A 161 -6.09 7.07 11.51
N VAL A 162 -5.50 7.57 10.44
CA VAL A 162 -5.59 8.97 10.01
C VAL A 162 -5.95 9.04 8.53
N THR A 163 -6.76 10.03 8.15
CA THR A 163 -7.20 10.21 6.76
C THR A 163 -6.67 11.52 6.20
N TYR A 164 -5.98 11.43 5.06
CA TYR A 164 -5.48 12.57 4.29
C TYR A 164 -5.95 12.45 2.85
N SER A 165 -6.62 13.48 2.33
CA SER A 165 -7.08 13.51 0.94
C SER A 165 -7.89 12.27 0.52
N GLU A 166 -8.72 11.75 1.44
CA GLU A 166 -9.53 10.52 1.33
C GLU A 166 -8.76 9.20 1.33
N ILE A 167 -7.44 9.22 1.52
CA ILE A 167 -6.61 8.04 1.76
C ILE A 167 -6.49 7.86 3.27
N THR A 168 -6.82 6.68 3.78
CA THR A 168 -6.69 6.38 5.21
C THR A 168 -5.47 5.52 5.44
N PHE A 169 -4.70 5.83 6.47
CA PHE A 169 -3.48 5.13 6.84
C PHE A 169 -3.51 4.72 8.31
N ALA A 170 -2.90 3.59 8.63
CA ALA A 170 -2.60 3.17 9.98
C ALA A 170 -1.26 2.42 10.00
N HIS A 171 -0.57 2.48 11.14
CA HIS A 171 0.64 1.69 11.34
C HIS A 171 0.72 1.11 12.75
N VAL A 172 0.97 -0.19 12.82
CA VAL A 172 1.34 -0.89 14.05
C VAL A 172 2.76 -1.36 13.88
N GLN A 173 3.66 -0.70 14.61
CA GLN A 173 5.07 -1.04 14.61
C GLN A 173 5.29 -2.44 15.22
N ALA A 174 5.84 -3.36 14.44
CA ALA A 174 6.28 -4.67 14.93
C ALA A 174 7.73 -4.63 15.43
N ALA A 175 8.06 -5.50 16.37
CA ALA A 175 9.44 -5.62 16.90
C ALA A 175 10.39 -6.31 15.91
N SER A 176 9.86 -7.19 15.06
CA SER A 176 10.63 -7.86 14.01
C SER A 176 9.72 -8.39 12.91
N MET A 177 10.27 -8.59 11.71
CA MET A 177 9.55 -9.10 10.55
C MET A 177 9.07 -10.52 10.82
N SER A 178 9.92 -11.40 11.36
CA SER A 178 9.59 -12.81 11.62
C SER A 178 8.37 -12.99 12.54
N THR A 179 8.19 -12.10 13.52
CA THR A 179 7.11 -12.14 14.53
C THR A 179 5.97 -11.14 14.28
N ALA A 180 6.03 -10.37 13.19
CA ALA A 180 5.08 -9.30 12.91
C ALA A 180 3.62 -9.80 12.86
N THR A 181 2.78 -9.23 13.73
CA THR A 181 1.33 -9.35 13.67
C THR A 181 0.69 -8.12 13.03
N GLY A 182 1.29 -6.94 13.23
CA GLY A 182 0.89 -5.68 12.59
C GLY A 182 1.77 -5.28 11.41
N GLY A 183 1.56 -4.07 10.91
CA GLY A 183 2.28 -3.52 9.78
C GLY A 183 1.75 -2.18 9.31
N PHE A 184 2.06 -1.83 8.06
CA PHE A 184 1.55 -0.62 7.40
C PHE A 184 0.28 -0.94 6.65
N GLU A 185 -0.80 -0.21 6.91
CA GLU A 185 -2.09 -0.41 6.28
C GLU A 185 -2.59 0.90 5.68
N PHE A 186 -3.22 0.81 4.52
CA PHE A 186 -3.92 1.95 3.93
C PHE A 186 -5.13 1.52 3.11
N SER A 187 -6.07 2.45 2.98
CA SER A 187 -7.18 2.37 2.04
C SER A 187 -7.14 3.56 1.09
N ILE A 188 -7.36 3.29 -0.19
CA ILE A 188 -7.33 4.29 -1.26
C ILE A 188 -8.52 4.12 -2.21
N PRO A 189 -9.35 5.15 -2.39
CA PRO A 189 -10.42 5.12 -3.39
C PRO A 189 -9.86 4.97 -4.81
N TYR A 190 -10.56 4.22 -5.65
CA TYR A 190 -10.17 4.03 -7.06
C TYR A 190 -10.01 5.38 -7.79
N SER A 191 -10.82 6.38 -7.45
CA SER A 191 -10.73 7.74 -7.99
C SER A 191 -9.37 8.41 -7.73
N LYS A 192 -8.65 8.04 -6.67
CA LYS A 192 -7.33 8.62 -6.32
C LYS A 192 -6.17 8.01 -7.11
N ILE A 193 -6.35 6.78 -7.58
CA ILE A 193 -5.42 6.08 -8.50
C ILE A 193 -5.95 6.07 -9.94
N GLY A 194 -7.05 6.81 -10.18
CA GLY A 194 -7.76 6.90 -11.45
C GLY A 194 -8.51 5.64 -11.90
N ALA A 195 -8.41 4.52 -11.19
CA ALA A 195 -8.95 3.22 -11.59
C ALA A 195 -10.48 3.23 -11.79
N GLY A 196 -10.96 2.39 -12.71
CA GLY A 196 -12.39 2.14 -12.93
C GLY A 196 -12.94 1.02 -12.04
N ALA A 197 -14.28 0.90 -11.98
CA ALA A 197 -14.98 -0.07 -11.13
C ALA A 197 -14.65 -1.56 -11.43
N GLY A 198 -14.07 -1.86 -12.60
CA GLY A 198 -13.64 -3.20 -13.00
C GLY A 198 -12.13 -3.40 -13.03
N ALA A 199 -11.34 -2.46 -12.50
CA ALA A 199 -9.89 -2.56 -12.49
C ALA A 199 -9.43 -3.78 -11.67
N GLN A 200 -8.40 -4.45 -12.19
CA GLN A 200 -7.62 -5.44 -11.46
C GLN A 200 -6.34 -4.78 -10.98
N PHE A 201 -5.82 -5.23 -9.84
CA PHE A 201 -4.63 -4.65 -9.25
C PHE A 201 -3.51 -5.66 -9.17
N GLN A 202 -2.29 -5.16 -9.36
CA GLN A 202 -1.06 -5.84 -9.01
C GLN A 202 -0.26 -4.92 -8.09
N LEU A 203 0.31 -5.48 -7.03
CA LEU A 203 1.07 -4.75 -6.03
C LEU A 203 2.53 -5.19 -6.06
N TYR A 204 3.40 -4.24 -5.74
CA TYR A 204 4.81 -4.48 -5.51
C TYR A 204 5.26 -3.70 -4.27
N ALA A 205 5.48 -4.40 -3.16
CA ALA A 205 5.98 -3.79 -1.93
C ALA A 205 7.50 -3.94 -1.83
N VAL A 206 8.17 -2.93 -1.28
CA VAL A 206 9.63 -2.85 -1.12
C VAL A 206 9.97 -2.31 0.25
N TYR A 207 11.06 -2.83 0.82
CA TYR A 207 11.70 -2.27 2.01
C TYR A 207 13.04 -1.64 1.66
N GLY A 208 13.30 -0.43 2.17
CA GLY A 208 14.51 0.32 1.88
C GLY A 208 14.91 1.29 2.99
N ASN A 209 15.96 2.07 2.73
CA ASN A 209 16.41 3.17 3.60
C ASN A 209 16.61 4.47 2.81
N GLU A 210 16.73 5.58 3.53
CA GLU A 210 17.00 6.91 2.97
C GLU A 210 18.26 7.00 2.09
N GLN A 211 19.21 6.06 2.19
CA GLN A 211 20.42 6.04 1.37
C GLN A 211 20.22 5.32 0.02
N GLY A 212 19.00 4.91 -0.31
CA GLY A 212 18.70 4.20 -1.55
C GLY A 212 19.22 2.77 -1.59
N GLN A 213 19.57 2.21 -0.44
CA GLN A 213 19.76 0.77 -0.35
C GLN A 213 18.38 0.15 -0.36
N TYR A 214 18.06 -0.48 -1.47
CA TYR A 214 16.92 -1.37 -1.59
C TYR A 214 17.43 -2.79 -1.62
N ALA A 215 16.71 -3.61 -0.90
CA ALA A 215 16.87 -5.03 -1.01
C ALA A 215 16.34 -5.47 -2.39
N ILE A 216 17.22 -5.68 -3.39
CA ILE A 216 16.85 -6.37 -4.66
C ILE A 216 16.41 -7.82 -4.38
N ALA A 217 16.72 -8.34 -3.19
CA ALA A 217 15.80 -9.10 -2.34
C ALA A 217 16.40 -9.04 -0.94
N PRO A 218 15.63 -8.72 0.12
CA PRO A 218 14.30 -9.27 0.38
C PRO A 218 13.20 -8.34 0.93
N GLY A 219 11.95 -8.79 0.88
CA GLY A 219 10.76 -7.99 1.18
C GLY A 219 10.06 -7.45 -0.08
N ILE A 220 10.56 -7.86 -1.25
CA ILE A 220 9.88 -7.70 -2.53
C ILE A 220 8.75 -8.71 -2.63
N ILE A 221 7.54 -8.21 -2.85
CA ILE A 221 6.36 -9.04 -3.08
C ILE A 221 5.62 -8.51 -4.28
N GLN A 222 5.71 -9.23 -5.41
CA GLN A 222 4.86 -9.02 -6.57
C GLN A 222 3.63 -9.91 -6.46
N THR A 223 2.46 -9.33 -6.71
CA THR A 223 1.20 -10.07 -6.66
C THR A 223 0.69 -10.43 -8.06
N PRO A 224 -0.11 -11.49 -8.22
CA PRO A 224 -0.91 -11.64 -9.44
C PRO A 224 -1.93 -10.49 -9.54
N LEU A 225 -2.49 -10.31 -10.74
CA LEU A 225 -3.66 -9.44 -10.91
C LEU A 225 -4.83 -10.01 -10.09
N PHE A 226 -5.46 -9.19 -9.26
CA PHE A 226 -6.64 -9.55 -8.51
C PHE A 226 -7.75 -8.51 -8.67
N SER A 227 -9.00 -8.98 -8.68
CA SER A 227 -10.19 -8.15 -8.50
C SER A 227 -10.86 -8.57 -7.20
N GLY A 228 -11.43 -7.63 -6.45
CA GLY A 228 -12.34 -8.02 -5.39
C GLY A 228 -13.65 -8.54 -5.99
N THR A 229 -14.19 -9.55 -5.34
CA THR A 229 -15.60 -9.91 -5.53
C THR A 229 -16.41 -8.85 -4.80
N ALA A 230 -17.30 -8.17 -5.52
CA ALA A 230 -18.27 -7.25 -4.94
C ALA A 230 -19.26 -8.00 -4.04
#